data_AF-A0A7N0TWB0-F1
#
_entry.id   AF-A0A7N0TWB0-F1
#
_cell.length_a   1.000
_cell.length_b   1.000
_cell.length_c   1.000
_cell.angle_alpha   90.00
_cell.angle_beta   90.00
_cell.angle_gamma   90.00
#
_symmetry.space_group_name_H-M   'P 1'
#
loop_
_entity.id
_entity.type
_entity.pdbx_description
1 polymer ?
#
loop_
_entity_poly.entity_id
_entity_poly.type
_entity_poly.pdbx_seq_one_letter_code
_entity_poly.pdbx_strand_id
1 'polypeptide(L)'
;MVSISVSSHNLQNVFVYGSLLADEIVRALLNRVPQSSPAILHNYHRYSIKGRVYPAILPLENKQVTGRVCALSMIPNSIFWA
;
A
#
# COMPACT_ATOMS: atom_id res chain seq x y z
N MET A 1 -6.78 27.82 27.27
CA MET A 1 -7.09 26.53 26.61
C MET A 1 -6.12 26.39 25.44
N VAL A 2 -5.02 25.64 25.62
CA VAL A 2 -4.01 25.49 24.58
C VAL A 2 -4.52 24.47 23.57
N SER A 3 -4.84 24.92 22.36
CA SER A 3 -5.20 24.05 21.24
C SER A 3 -3.93 23.33 20.79
N ILE A 4 -3.75 22.09 21.25
CA ILE A 4 -2.73 21.19 20.73
C ILE A 4 -3.14 20.90 19.29
N SER A 5 -2.49 21.55 18.33
CA SER A 5 -2.51 21.12 16.93
C SER A 5 -1.79 19.78 16.86
N VAL A 6 -2.54 18.71 17.11
CA VAL A 6 -2.16 17.37 16.65
C VAL A 6 -1.89 17.52 15.16
N SER A 7 -0.64 17.38 14.75
CA SER A 7 -0.31 17.23 13.35
C SER A 7 -1.16 16.08 12.87
N SER A 8 -2.17 16.37 12.04
CA SER A 8 -3.00 15.35 11.42
C SER A 8 -2.03 14.41 10.72
N HIS A 9 -1.74 13.26 11.34
CA HIS A 9 -0.98 12.21 10.70
C HIS A 9 -1.76 11.91 9.44
N ASN A 10 -1.22 12.35 8.31
CA ASN A 10 -1.95 12.36 7.06
C ASN A 10 -2.11 10.89 6.65
N LEU A 11 -3.25 10.31 7.00
CA LEU A 11 -3.59 8.93 6.71
C LEU A 11 -3.80 8.84 5.21
N GLN A 12 -2.83 8.26 4.52
CA GLN A 12 -2.87 8.07 3.09
C GLN A 12 -3.41 6.67 2.81
N ASN A 13 -4.37 6.60 1.89
CA ASN A 13 -4.92 5.33 1.42
C ASN A 13 -4.01 4.79 0.32
N VAL A 14 -3.28 3.72 0.63
CA VAL A 14 -2.33 3.11 -0.30
C VAL A 14 -2.89 1.79 -0.80
N PHE A 15 -2.97 1.61 -2.12
CA PHE A 15 -3.31 0.33 -2.73
C PHE A 15 -2.09 -0.60 -2.75
N VAL A 16 -2.25 -1.80 -2.22
CA VAL A 16 -1.23 -2.85 -2.14
C VAL A 16 -1.68 -4.11 -2.89
N TYR A 17 -0.74 -4.80 -3.52
CA TYR A 17 -1.03 -5.90 -4.46
C TYR A 17 -0.03 -7.06 -4.45
N GLY A 18 1.00 -6.98 -3.60
CA GLY A 18 2.11 -7.93 -3.52
C GLY A 18 2.38 -8.38 -2.09
N SER A 19 3.65 -8.35 -1.66
CA SER A 19 4.08 -8.82 -0.33
C SER A 19 3.36 -8.12 0.84
N LEU A 20 2.98 -6.87 0.66
CA LEU A 20 2.20 -6.09 1.64
C LEU A 20 0.76 -6.59 1.84
N LEU A 21 0.31 -7.62 1.09
CA LEU A 21 -0.92 -8.36 1.38
C LEU A 21 -0.73 -9.35 2.56
N ALA A 22 0.49 -9.73 2.91
CA ALA A 22 0.68 -10.61 4.07
C ALA A 22 0.78 -9.76 5.35
N ASP A 23 -0.17 -9.95 6.27
CA ASP A 23 -0.22 -9.22 7.55
C ASP A 23 1.08 -9.38 8.34
N GLU A 24 1.74 -10.53 8.23
CA GLU A 24 3.04 -10.80 8.86
C GLU A 24 4.15 -9.88 8.32
N ILE A 25 4.19 -9.65 7.01
CA ILE A 25 5.15 -8.75 6.37
C ILE A 25 4.85 -7.30 6.76
N VAL A 26 3.58 -6.92 6.76
CA VAL A 26 3.14 -5.57 7.17
C VAL A 26 3.50 -5.30 8.62
N ARG A 27 3.28 -6.29 9.51
CA ARG A 27 3.66 -6.21 10.92
C ARG A 27 5.18 -6.14 11.09
N ALA A 28 5.94 -6.92 10.33
CA ALA A 28 7.40 -6.88 10.38
C ALA A 28 7.97 -5.52 9.93
N LEU A 29 7.36 -4.89 8.93
CA LEU A 29 7.82 -3.61 8.38
C LEU A 29 7.37 -2.39 9.20
N LEU A 30 6.14 -2.40 9.71
CA LEU A 30 5.52 -1.24 10.35
C LEU A 30 5.39 -1.38 11.87
N ASN A 31 5.75 -2.54 12.42
CA ASN A 31 5.55 -2.90 13.82
C ASN A 31 4.07 -2.86 14.27
N ARG A 32 3.12 -2.79 13.33
CA ARG A 32 1.67 -2.80 13.51
C ARG A 32 0.98 -3.28 12.23
N VAL A 33 -0.27 -3.69 12.32
CA VAL A 33 -1.11 -4.01 11.16
C VAL A 33 -2.15 -2.89 11.00
N PRO A 34 -2.02 -2.00 9.99
CA PRO A 34 -3.03 -1.00 9.70
C PRO A 34 -4.33 -1.67 9.24
N GLN A 35 -5.46 -0.99 9.44
CA GLN A 35 -6.71 -1.46 8.88
C GLN A 35 -6.60 -1.48 7.34
N SER A 36 -6.98 -2.62 6.76
CA SER A 36 -6.96 -2.82 5.31
C SER A 36 -8.31 -3.37 4.85
N SER A 37 -8.73 -2.97 3.65
CA SER A 37 -9.96 -3.45 3.01
C SER A 37 -9.66 -4.05 1.63
N PRO A 38 -10.36 -5.12 1.21
CA PRO A 38 -10.26 -5.63 -0.15
C PRO A 38 -10.60 -4.54 -1.17
N ALA A 39 -9.80 -4.44 -2.23
CA ALA A 39 -9.99 -3.44 -3.28
C ALA A 39 -9.61 -4.00 -4.66
N ILE A 40 -10.24 -3.45 -5.70
CA ILE A 40 -9.96 -3.80 -7.09
C ILE A 40 -9.53 -2.54 -7.83
N LEU A 41 -8.34 -2.59 -8.42
CA LEU A 41 -7.81 -1.53 -9.25
C LEU A 41 -8.14 -1.83 -10.72
N HIS A 42 -9.09 -1.08 -11.28
CA HIS A 42 -9.55 -1.21 -12.67
C HIS A 42 -8.60 -0.50 -13.64
N ASN A 43 -8.50 -1.00 -14.87
CA ASN A 43 -7.62 -0.49 -15.94
C ASN A 43 -6.12 -0.65 -15.65
N TYR A 44 -5.77 -1.68 -14.88
CA TYR A 44 -4.40 -2.03 -14.56
C TYR A 44 -4.18 -3.52 -14.69
N HIS A 45 -2.94 -3.91 -14.99
CA HIS A 45 -2.54 -5.31 -15.08
C HIS A 45 -1.23 -5.57 -14.33
N ARG A 46 -1.19 -6.73 -13.67
CA ARG A 46 -0.02 -7.20 -12.93
C ARG A 46 0.87 -8.01 -13.85
N TYR A 47 2.04 -7.47 -14.17
CA TYR A 47 3.08 -8.11 -14.95
C TYR A 47 4.10 -8.79 -14.06
N SER A 48 4.52 -10.01 -14.42
CA SER A 48 5.72 -10.62 -13.87
C SER A 48 6.91 -10.20 -14.71
N ILE A 49 7.87 -9.49 -14.10
CA ILE A 49 9.08 -9.06 -14.80
C ILE A 49 10.07 -10.22 -14.79
N LYS A 50 10.53 -10.65 -15.98
CA LYS A 50 11.55 -11.71 -16.09
C LYS A 50 12.82 -11.31 -15.33
N GLY A 51 13.29 -12.21 -14.47
CA GLY A 51 14.50 -11.99 -13.66
C GLY A 51 14.29 -11.08 -12.45
N ARG A 52 13.07 -10.64 -12.14
CA ARG A 52 12.75 -9.94 -10.90
C ARG A 52 11.70 -10.71 -10.10
N VAL A 53 11.91 -10.75 -8.79
CA VAL A 53 10.99 -11.44 -7.86
C VAL A 53 9.67 -10.68 -7.71
N TYR A 54 9.69 -9.35 -7.88
CA TYR A 54 8.51 -8.51 -7.69
C TYR A 54 7.72 -8.31 -8.99
N PRO A 55 6.38 -8.40 -8.92
CA PRO A 55 5.51 -8.02 -10.03
C PRO A 55 5.42 -6.49 -10.15
N ALA A 56 5.22 -5.99 -11.37
CA ALA A 56 4.91 -4.58 -11.62
C ALA A 56 3.46 -4.41 -12.07
N ILE A 57 2.85 -3.27 -11.72
CA ILE A 57 1.55 -2.88 -12.22
C ILE A 57 1.74 -1.82 -13.30
N LEU A 58 1.13 -2.04 -14.46
CA LEU A 58 1.08 -1.07 -15.55
C LEU A 58 -0.37 -0.84 -15.98
N PRO A 59 -0.70 0.37 -16.45
CA PRO A 59 -2.04 0.66 -16.97
C PRO A 59 -2.32 -0.26 -18.17
N LEU A 60 -3.49 -0.91 -18.14
CA LEU A 60 -3.99 -1.74 -19.23
C LEU A 60 -5.51 -1.79 -19.15
N GLU A 61 -6.16 -1.33 -20.21
CA GLU A 61 -7.61 -1.26 -20.31
C GLU A 61 -8.26 -2.65 -20.18
N ASN A 62 -9.48 -2.69 -19.61
CA ASN A 62 -10.28 -3.91 -19.40
C ASN A 62 -9.60 -4.99 -18.55
N LYS A 63 -8.55 -4.64 -17.81
CA LYS A 63 -7.91 -5.49 -16.82
C LYS A 63 -8.12 -4.95 -15.42
N GLN A 64 -8.00 -5.85 -14.45
CA GLN A 64 -8.26 -5.58 -13.05
C GLN A 64 -7.13 -6.20 -12.23
N VAL A 65 -6.66 -5.49 -11.21
CA VAL A 65 -5.75 -6.03 -10.20
C VAL A 65 -6.50 -6.10 -8.87
N THR A 66 -6.62 -7.32 -8.34
CA THR A 66 -7.12 -7.54 -6.98
C THR A 66 -6.02 -7.24 -5.97
N GLY A 67 -6.35 -6.46 -4.96
CA GLY A 67 -5.44 -6.09 -3.90
C GLY A 67 -6.20 -5.66 -2.65
N ARG A 68 -5.54 -4.85 -1.82
CA ARG A 68 -6.16 -4.24 -0.64
C ARG A 68 -5.76 -2.77 -0.56
N VAL A 69 -6.58 -1.96 0.09
CA VAL A 69 -6.22 -0.57 0.44
C VAL A 69 -5.92 -0.53 1.93
N CYS A 70 -4.76 0.00 2.28
CA CYS A 70 -4.30 0.16 3.66
C CYS A 70 -4.25 1.65 4.01
N ALA A 71 -4.77 2.03 5.18
CA ALA A 71 -4.61 3.37 5.72
C ALA A 71 -3.23 3.47 6.40
N LEU A 72 -2.27 4.08 5.73
CA LEU A 72 -0.91 4.25 6.25
C LEU A 72 -0.70 5.69 6.70
N SER A 73 -0.33 5.91 7.96
CA SER A 73 0.17 7.22 8.37
C SER A 73 1.59 7.37 7.84
N MET A 74 1.78 8.26 6.87
CA MET A 74 3.12 8.58 6.40
C MET A 74 3.90 9.20 7.56
N ILE A 75 4.91 8.49 8.08
CA ILE A 75 5.91 9.10 8.94
C ILE A 75 6.73 10.04 8.04
N PRO A 76 6.89 11.34 8.36
CA PRO A 76 7.37 12.35 7.42
C PRO A 76 8.77 12.15 6.78
N ASN A 77 9.49 11.06 7.04
CA ASN A 77 10.87 10.85 6.56
C ASN A 77 11.19 9.41 6.12
N SER A 78 10.20 8.55 5.87
CA SER A 78 10.48 7.15 5.51
C SER A 78 10.12 6.86 4.05
N ILE A 79 11.13 6.99 3.17
CA ILE A 79 11.12 6.41 1.83
C ILE A 79 11.14 4.89 2.00
N PHE A 80 9.97 4.26 1.85
CA PHE A 80 9.86 2.84 1.56
C PHE A 80 9.26 2.69 0.16
N TRP A 81 10.11 2.82 -0.85
CA TRP A 81 9.89 2.16 -2.14
C TRP A 81 10.81 0.96 -2.18
N ALA A 82 10.25 -0.22 -1.93
CA ALA A 82 10.84 -1.51 -2.29
C ALA A 82 9.76 -2.34 -3.00
#